data_AF-A0A497GWY2-F1
#
_entry.id   AF-A0A497GWY2-F1
#
_cell.length_a   1.000
_cell.length_b   1.000
_cell.length_c   1.000
_cell.angle_alpha   90.00
_cell.angle_beta   90.00
_cell.angle_gamma   90.00
#
_symmetry.space_group_name_H-M   'P 1'
#
loop_
_entity.id
_entity.type
_entity.pdbx_description
1 polymer ?
#
loop_
_entity_poly.entity_id
_entity_poly.type
_entity_poly.pdbx_seq_one_letter_code
_entity_poly.pdbx_strand_id
1 'polypeptide(L)'
;MNWIKELVIQRRTMFSPLVIVETDDKQRIKQLLNEKPEIIPSDDKTEWYILDGYEGFSKISNNEIQVIESAAEWGEITPPILSKITETLKNRKAAIIVKNILRFNDSINAALLNWATNDHILDANSTIILFVDSRTELPRAIWNNAKIIKVPRSTIEERINAIKNAGFENVNGNEELVRSAATILAGLNLDQIDAALTELYIRKL
;
A
#
# COMPACT_ATOMS: atom_id res chain seq x y z
N MET A 1 9.67 -5.56 -11.71
CA MET A 1 9.76 -4.13 -11.34
C MET A 1 9.50 -4.04 -9.84
N ASN A 2 10.46 -3.52 -9.07
CA ASN A 2 10.25 -3.33 -7.62
C ASN A 2 9.55 -1.97 -7.41
N TRP A 3 8.24 -2.02 -7.23
CA TRP A 3 7.37 -0.84 -7.09
C TRP A 3 7.67 -0.05 -5.80
N ILE A 4 8.19 -0.70 -4.76
CA ILE A 4 8.59 -0.04 -3.51
C ILE A 4 9.80 0.86 -3.75
N LYS A 5 10.79 0.41 -4.55
CA LYS A 5 11.90 1.26 -4.97
C LYS A 5 11.43 2.47 -5.78
N GLU A 6 10.44 2.27 -6.66
CA GLU A 6 9.84 3.37 -7.41
C GLU A 6 9.14 4.37 -6.47
N LEU A 7 8.40 3.90 -5.46
CA LEU A 7 7.80 4.74 -4.42
C LEU A 7 8.83 5.61 -3.72
N VAL A 8 9.95 5.02 -3.31
CA VAL A 8 11.04 5.75 -2.67
C VAL A 8 11.64 6.80 -3.61
N ILE A 9 11.90 6.44 -4.87
CA ILE A 9 12.45 7.39 -5.87
C ILE A 9 11.48 8.54 -6.12
N GLN A 10 10.19 8.26 -6.31
CA GLN A 10 9.17 9.27 -6.57
C GLN A 10 9.05 10.25 -5.40
N ARG A 11 9.03 9.75 -4.16
CA ARG A 11 8.90 10.63 -2.99
C ARG A 11 10.15 11.51 -2.79
N ARG A 12 11.34 11.01 -3.12
CA ARG A 12 12.60 11.79 -3.08
C ARG A 12 12.66 12.95 -4.05
N THR A 13 11.79 12.99 -5.06
CA THR A 13 11.66 14.19 -5.92
C THR A 13 11.06 15.38 -5.19
N MET A 14 10.50 15.18 -3.98
CA MET A 14 9.87 16.21 -3.14
C MET A 14 8.75 16.98 -3.86
N PHE A 15 8.19 16.44 -4.94
CA PHE A 15 7.09 17.06 -5.68
C PHE A 15 5.80 17.14 -4.86
N SER A 16 5.50 16.08 -4.13
CA SER A 16 4.30 15.97 -3.29
C SER A 16 4.54 14.93 -2.20
N PRO A 17 4.01 15.14 -0.99
CA PRO A 17 4.01 14.13 0.06
C PRO A 17 3.01 13.00 -0.21
N LEU A 18 2.07 13.16 -1.14
CA LEU A 18 1.09 12.14 -1.51
C LEU A 18 1.56 11.28 -2.70
N VAL A 19 1.63 9.97 -2.47
CA VAL A 19 1.83 8.94 -3.49
C VAL A 19 0.60 8.07 -3.57
N ILE A 20 -0.01 7.99 -4.75
CA ILE A 20 -1.13 7.12 -5.06
C ILE A 20 -0.56 5.82 -5.64
N VAL A 21 -0.91 4.70 -5.01
CA VAL A 21 -0.53 3.35 -5.44
C VAL A 21 -1.79 2.67 -5.96
N GLU A 22 -1.86 2.50 -7.28
CA GLU A 22 -2.99 1.84 -7.94
C GLU A 22 -2.82 0.32 -7.87
N THR A 23 -3.51 -0.31 -6.93
CA THR A 23 -3.59 -1.77 -6.76
C THR A 23 -4.69 -2.17 -5.77
N ASP A 24 -5.35 -3.28 -6.08
CA ASP A 24 -6.34 -3.97 -5.24
C ASP A 24 -5.74 -5.11 -4.40
N ASP A 25 -4.43 -5.36 -4.55
CA ASP A 25 -3.76 -6.54 -4.01
C ASP A 25 -3.28 -6.31 -2.56
N LYS A 26 -3.88 -7.03 -1.61
CA LYS A 26 -3.55 -6.91 -0.18
C LYS A 26 -2.14 -7.37 0.14
N GLN A 27 -1.54 -8.24 -0.67
CA GLN A 27 -0.15 -8.65 -0.49
C GLN A 27 0.81 -7.49 -0.72
N ARG A 28 0.47 -6.53 -1.58
CA ARG A 28 1.31 -5.34 -1.81
C ARG A 28 1.38 -4.46 -0.57
N ILE A 29 0.26 -4.28 0.12
CA ILE A 29 0.22 -3.57 1.38
C ILE A 29 1.10 -4.28 2.43
N LYS A 30 1.00 -5.62 2.52
CA LYS A 30 1.85 -6.42 3.43
C LYS A 30 3.34 -6.31 3.07
N GLN A 31 3.69 -6.38 1.79
CA GLN A 31 5.07 -6.20 1.31
C GLN A 31 5.67 -4.88 1.82
N LEU A 32 4.93 -3.78 1.67
CA LEU A 32 5.36 -2.46 2.14
C LEU A 32 5.48 -2.39 3.67
N LEU A 33 4.52 -2.96 4.40
CA LEU A 33 4.52 -3.00 5.87
C LEU A 33 5.65 -3.87 6.44
N ASN A 34 6.11 -4.86 5.69
CA ASN A 34 7.22 -5.72 6.07
C ASN A 34 8.57 -5.04 5.76
N GLU A 35 8.71 -4.44 4.58
CA GLU A 35 9.95 -3.79 4.16
C GLU A 35 10.19 -2.48 4.93
N LYS A 36 9.13 -1.71 5.22
CA LYS A 36 9.17 -0.38 5.85
C LYS A 36 10.36 0.46 5.36
N PRO A 37 10.49 0.66 4.03
CA PRO A 37 11.68 1.27 3.45
C PRO A 37 11.87 2.69 3.99
N GLU A 38 13.11 3.13 4.11
CA GLU A 38 13.37 4.53 4.39
C GLU A 38 13.02 5.39 3.16
N ILE A 39 11.86 6.05 3.23
CA ILE A 39 11.29 6.79 2.10
C ILE A 39 12.14 8.03 1.79
N ILE A 40 12.37 8.86 2.80
CA ILE A 40 13.27 10.02 2.73
C ILE A 40 14.40 9.79 3.73
N PRO A 41 15.67 9.71 3.28
CA PRO A 41 16.81 9.62 4.18
C PRO A 41 16.88 10.86 5.08
N SER A 42 16.92 10.66 6.40
CA SER A 42 17.26 11.73 7.36
C SER A 42 17.77 11.14 8.66
N ASP A 43 18.29 12.00 9.54
CA ASP A 43 18.78 11.57 10.86
C ASP A 43 17.65 11.01 11.74
N ASP A 44 16.42 11.55 11.60
CA ASP A 44 15.24 11.04 12.30
C ASP A 44 14.63 9.78 11.67
N LYS A 45 14.27 8.82 12.53
CA LYS A 45 13.56 7.61 12.13
C LYS A 45 12.13 7.93 11.71
N THR A 46 11.69 7.37 10.59
CA THR A 46 10.31 7.52 10.11
C THR A 46 9.34 6.75 11.01
N GLU A 47 8.33 7.43 11.54
CA GLU A 47 7.22 6.81 12.28
C GLU A 47 6.18 6.28 11.29
N TRP A 48 5.73 5.03 11.43
CA TRP A 48 4.78 4.40 10.51
C TRP A 48 3.38 4.34 11.10
N TYR A 49 2.38 4.63 10.26
CA TYR A 49 0.98 4.65 10.63
C TYR A 49 0.10 4.01 9.56
N ILE A 50 -1.09 3.61 9.98
CA ILE A 50 -2.15 3.09 9.11
C ILE A 50 -3.41 3.92 9.34
N LEU A 51 -4.01 4.38 8.25
CA LEU A 51 -5.41 4.77 8.20
C LEU A 51 -6.17 3.71 7.43
N ASP A 52 -7.02 2.96 8.12
CA ASP A 52 -7.96 2.02 7.51
C ASP A 52 -9.36 2.62 7.52
N GLY A 53 -10.09 2.47 6.42
CA GLY A 53 -11.47 2.98 6.29
C GLY A 53 -12.45 2.50 7.36
N TYR A 54 -12.21 1.30 7.92
CA TYR A 54 -13.06 0.69 8.93
C TYR A 54 -12.42 0.70 10.32
N GLU A 55 -11.12 0.38 10.43
CA GLU A 55 -10.44 0.30 11.74
C GLU A 55 -10.08 1.69 12.29
N GLY A 56 -9.84 2.68 11.44
CA GLY A 56 -9.45 4.03 11.81
C GLY A 56 -7.94 4.25 11.77
N PHE A 57 -7.44 5.09 12.67
CA PHE A 57 -6.05 5.56 12.67
C PHE A 57 -5.21 4.87 13.74
N SER A 58 -4.10 4.28 13.33
CA SER A 58 -3.22 3.48 14.20
C SER A 58 -1.74 3.76 13.93
N LYS A 59 -0.91 3.64 14.97
CA LYS A 59 0.55 3.66 14.88
C LYS A 59 1.10 2.25 14.84
N ILE A 60 2.14 2.04 14.04
CA ILE A 60 2.90 0.79 14.02
C ILE A 60 4.16 0.97 14.85
N SER A 61 4.29 0.21 15.94
CA SER A 61 5.47 0.21 16.80
C SER A 61 5.87 -1.23 17.12
N ASN A 62 7.14 -1.59 16.92
CA ASN A 62 7.65 -2.94 17.21
C ASN A 62 6.83 -4.10 16.59
N ASN A 63 6.30 -3.91 15.38
CA ASN A 63 5.38 -4.83 14.69
C ASN A 63 4.01 -5.03 15.37
N GLU A 64 3.70 -4.24 16.40
CA GLU A 64 2.37 -4.14 16.98
C GLU A 64 1.63 -2.92 16.41
N ILE A 65 0.31 -3.06 16.31
CA ILE A 65 -0.59 -2.00 15.86
C ILE A 65 -1.23 -1.40 17.11
N GLN A 66 -0.92 -0.14 17.39
CA GLN A 66 -1.53 0.63 18.46
C GLN A 66 -2.60 1.56 17.88
N VAL A 67 -3.86 1.29 18.20
CA VAL A 67 -4.98 2.13 17.77
C VAL A 67 -4.90 3.49 18.47
N ILE A 68 -4.93 4.57 17.69
CA ILE A 68 -4.97 5.95 18.19
C ILE A 68 -6.41 6.45 18.23
N GLU A 69 -7.16 6.17 17.17
CA GLU A 69 -8.55 6.58 17.03
C GLU A 69 -9.30 5.54 16.21
N SER A 70 -10.42 5.03 16.74
CA SER A 70 -11.22 4.01 16.07
C SER A 70 -12.24 4.64 15.13
N ALA A 71 -12.36 4.10 13.93
CA ALA A 71 -13.49 4.39 13.04
C ALA A 71 -14.66 3.41 13.22
N ALA A 72 -14.45 2.30 13.94
CA ALA A 72 -15.41 1.19 14.02
C ALA A 72 -16.75 1.59 14.66
N GLU A 73 -16.74 2.55 15.58
CA GLU A 73 -17.96 3.06 16.23
C GLU A 73 -18.89 3.78 15.23
N TRP A 74 -18.30 4.45 14.24
CA TRP A 74 -19.01 5.26 13.25
C TRP A 74 -19.19 4.53 11.92
N GLY A 75 -18.39 3.48 11.69
CA GLY A 75 -18.32 2.75 10.42
C GLY A 75 -17.67 3.56 9.29
N GLU A 76 -17.08 4.72 9.59
CA GLU A 76 -16.43 5.59 8.60
C GLU A 76 -15.36 6.50 9.23
N ILE A 77 -14.50 7.05 8.37
CA ILE A 77 -13.48 8.01 8.77
C ILE A 77 -14.12 9.38 9.02
N THR A 78 -13.98 9.85 10.26
CA THR A 78 -14.56 11.12 10.71
C THR A 78 -13.57 12.30 10.54
N PRO A 79 -14.06 13.55 10.46
CA PRO A 79 -13.19 14.73 10.39
C PRO A 79 -12.17 14.86 11.54
N PRO A 80 -12.48 14.49 12.81
CA PRO A 80 -11.50 14.45 13.88
C PRO A 80 -10.30 13.52 13.60
N ILE A 81 -10.54 12.34 13.01
CA ILE A 81 -9.46 11.42 12.59
C ILE A 81 -8.55 12.11 11.58
N LEU A 82 -9.13 12.73 10.55
CA LEU A 82 -8.40 13.44 9.50
C LEU A 82 -7.58 14.62 10.07
N SER A 83 -8.12 15.33 11.07
CA SER A 83 -7.43 16.41 11.76
C SER A 83 -6.19 15.91 12.52
N LYS A 84 -6.34 14.84 13.32
CA LYS A 84 -5.22 14.21 14.05
C LYS A 84 -4.11 13.72 13.11
N ILE A 85 -4.50 13.15 11.97
CA ILE A 85 -3.55 12.73 10.93
C ILE A 85 -2.79 13.93 10.37
N THR A 86 -3.50 15.01 10.07
CA THR A 86 -2.90 16.26 9.56
C THR A 86 -1.88 16.82 10.55
N GLU A 87 -2.19 16.82 11.85
CA GLU A 87 -1.27 17.27 12.89
C GLU A 87 -0.02 16.37 12.98
N THR A 88 -0.21 15.05 12.90
CA THR A 88 0.88 14.08 12.89
C THR A 88 1.83 14.30 11.71
N LEU A 89 1.27 14.51 10.52
CA LEU A 89 2.02 14.73 9.29
C LEU A 89 2.84 16.02 9.29
N LYS A 90 2.36 17.07 9.99
CA LYS A 90 3.03 18.38 10.07
C LYS A 90 4.17 18.43 11.10
N ASN A 91 4.03 17.68 12.18
CA ASN A 91 4.90 17.82 13.34
C ASN A 91 6.00 16.77 13.43
N ARG A 92 5.95 15.73 12.59
CA ARG A 92 6.84 14.56 12.66
C ARG A 92 7.13 14.03 11.27
N LYS A 93 8.24 13.30 11.13
CA LYS A 93 8.53 12.49 9.95
C LYS A 93 7.70 11.20 9.99
N ALA A 94 6.55 11.20 9.31
CA ALA A 94 5.61 10.09 9.32
C ALA A 94 5.41 9.47 7.93
N ALA A 95 5.24 8.15 7.88
CA ALA A 95 4.75 7.43 6.71
C ALA A 95 3.38 6.84 7.04
N ILE A 96 2.34 7.32 6.35
CA ILE A 96 0.95 6.90 6.58
C ILE A 96 0.47 6.08 5.40
N ILE A 97 0.11 4.83 5.65
CA ILE A 97 -0.55 3.96 4.68
C ILE A 97 -2.06 4.15 4.81
N VAL A 98 -2.69 4.65 3.76
CA VAL A 98 -4.15 4.78 3.67
C VAL A 98 -4.68 3.61 2.84
N LYS A 99 -5.55 2.78 3.44
CA LYS A 99 -6.11 1.59 2.81
C LYS A 99 -7.60 1.43 3.08
N ASN A 100 -8.26 0.59 2.27
CA ASN A 100 -9.65 0.18 2.46
C ASN A 100 -10.65 1.36 2.53
N ILE A 101 -10.40 2.43 1.78
CA ILE A 101 -11.34 3.54 1.68
C ILE A 101 -12.47 3.14 0.72
N LEU A 102 -13.65 2.82 1.27
CA LEU A 102 -14.78 2.37 0.46
C LEU A 102 -15.39 3.49 -0.38
N ARG A 103 -15.42 4.72 0.15
CA ARG A 103 -16.01 5.89 -0.50
C ARG A 103 -15.22 7.15 -0.15
N PHE A 104 -14.75 7.84 -1.18
CA PHE A 104 -14.12 9.15 -1.04
C PHE A 104 -15.17 10.25 -0.92
N ASN A 105 -15.52 10.61 0.31
CA ASN A 105 -16.38 11.76 0.59
C ASN A 105 -15.62 13.09 0.51
N ASP A 106 -16.35 14.21 0.60
CA ASP A 106 -15.76 15.55 0.50
C ASP A 106 -14.71 15.82 1.57
N SER A 107 -14.90 15.29 2.79
CA SER A 107 -13.95 15.44 3.89
C SER A 107 -12.61 14.76 3.60
N ILE A 108 -12.64 13.51 3.10
CA ILE A 108 -11.43 12.77 2.73
C ILE A 108 -10.77 13.44 1.53
N ASN A 109 -11.54 13.85 0.51
CA ASN A 109 -11.00 14.53 -0.66
C ASN A 109 -10.32 15.86 -0.31
N ALA A 110 -10.93 16.65 0.57
CA ALA A 110 -10.34 17.89 1.08
C ALA A 110 -9.08 17.63 1.89
N ALA A 111 -9.09 16.59 2.74
CA ALA A 111 -7.91 16.19 3.50
C ALA A 111 -6.76 15.72 2.61
N LEU A 112 -7.03 14.86 1.62
CA LEU A 112 -6.04 14.39 0.65
C LEU A 112 -5.44 15.54 -0.17
N LEU A 113 -6.27 16.47 -0.64
CA LEU A 113 -5.80 17.64 -1.37
C LEU A 113 -4.92 18.53 -0.49
N ASN A 114 -5.37 18.82 0.74
CA ASN A 114 -4.55 19.54 1.71
C ASN A 114 -3.23 18.81 1.95
N TRP A 115 -3.25 17.50 2.20
CA TRP A 115 -2.02 16.74 2.43
C TRP A 115 -1.07 16.81 1.23
N ALA A 116 -1.60 16.70 0.00
CA ALA A 116 -0.83 16.75 -1.22
C ALA A 116 -0.15 18.11 -1.49
N THR A 117 -0.69 19.22 -0.97
CA THR A 117 -0.20 20.58 -1.27
C THR A 117 0.29 21.36 -0.04
N ASN A 118 0.38 20.73 1.14
CA ASN A 118 0.78 21.43 2.35
C ASN A 118 2.31 21.43 2.52
N ASP A 119 2.92 22.61 2.44
CA ASP A 119 4.37 22.77 2.58
C ASP A 119 4.89 22.26 3.93
N HIS A 120 4.16 22.45 5.04
CA HIS A 120 4.59 21.95 6.34
C HIS A 120 4.67 20.41 6.39
N ILE A 121 3.81 19.70 5.66
CA ILE A 121 3.87 18.23 5.57
C ILE A 121 5.07 17.81 4.72
N LEU A 122 5.36 18.57 3.66
CA LEU A 122 6.50 18.34 2.79
C LEU A 122 7.82 18.57 3.54
N ASP A 123 7.93 19.69 4.28
CA ASP A 123 9.08 20.08 5.08
C ASP A 123 9.34 19.12 6.25
N ALA A 124 8.28 18.58 6.85
CA ALA A 124 8.37 17.52 7.86
C ALA A 124 8.86 16.17 7.28
N ASN A 125 9.12 16.09 5.97
CA ASN A 125 9.46 14.86 5.25
C ASN A 125 8.43 13.74 5.44
N SER A 126 7.18 14.11 5.69
CA SER A 126 6.08 13.17 5.83
C SER A 126 5.63 12.64 4.47
N THR A 127 5.10 11.43 4.46
CA THR A 127 4.65 10.73 3.26
C THR A 127 3.31 10.06 3.50
N ILE A 128 2.39 10.27 2.57
CA ILE A 128 1.09 9.61 2.52
C ILE A 128 1.13 8.64 1.34
N ILE A 129 0.83 7.37 1.61
CA ILE A 129 0.79 6.28 0.64
C ILE A 129 -0.65 5.82 0.54
N LEU A 130 -1.35 6.27 -0.49
CA LEU A 130 -2.77 5.98 -0.68
C LEU A 130 -2.93 4.79 -1.63
N PHE A 131 -3.44 3.68 -1.11
CA PHE A 131 -3.84 2.53 -1.92
C PHE A 131 -5.27 2.71 -2.41
N VAL A 132 -5.45 2.58 -3.72
CA VAL A 132 -6.75 2.61 -4.41
C VAL A 132 -6.76 1.59 -5.53
N ASP A 133 -7.93 1.03 -5.84
CA ASP A 133 -8.09 0.12 -6.98
C ASP A 133 -7.87 0.88 -8.30
N SER A 134 -8.45 2.08 -8.39
CA SER A 134 -8.25 3.00 -9.51
C SER A 134 -8.18 4.45 -9.04
N ARG A 135 -7.20 5.21 -9.55
CA ARG A 135 -7.13 6.66 -9.32
C ARG A 135 -8.38 7.39 -9.79
N THR A 136 -9.15 6.81 -10.72
CA THR A 136 -10.38 7.41 -11.26
C THR A 136 -11.44 7.69 -10.20
N GLU A 137 -11.34 7.05 -9.04
CA GLU A 137 -12.20 7.27 -7.87
C GLU A 137 -11.93 8.62 -7.18
N LEU A 138 -10.76 9.21 -7.42
CA LEU A 138 -10.33 10.47 -6.82
C LEU A 138 -10.60 11.65 -7.77
N PRO A 139 -10.95 12.83 -7.23
CA PRO A 139 -10.96 14.07 -8.00
C PRO A 139 -9.64 14.34 -8.74
N ARG A 140 -9.73 14.86 -9.97
CA ARG A 140 -8.58 15.19 -10.83
C ARG A 140 -7.58 16.17 -10.16
N ALA A 141 -8.07 17.03 -9.27
CA ALA A 141 -7.23 17.95 -8.51
C ALA A 141 -6.18 17.21 -7.65
N ILE A 142 -6.53 16.04 -7.10
CA ILE A 142 -5.60 15.23 -6.32
C ILE A 142 -4.55 14.60 -7.23
N TRP A 143 -4.92 14.14 -8.44
CA TRP A 143 -3.97 13.49 -9.36
C TRP A 143 -2.87 14.44 -9.80
N ASN A 144 -3.23 15.69 -10.07
CA ASN A 144 -2.27 16.70 -10.51
C ASN A 144 -1.26 17.06 -9.43
N ASN A 145 -1.58 16.79 -8.16
CA ASN A 145 -0.75 17.11 -7.00
C ASN A 145 -0.19 15.84 -6.33
N ALA A 146 -0.22 14.69 -7.00
CA ALA A 146 0.28 13.42 -6.45
C ALA A 146 1.16 12.68 -7.45
N LYS A 147 2.08 11.86 -6.95
CA LYS A 147 2.75 10.85 -7.78
C LYS A 147 1.87 9.62 -7.86
N ILE A 148 1.76 9.03 -9.05
CA ILE A 148 0.93 7.84 -9.27
C ILE A 148 1.85 6.70 -9.68
N ILE A 149 1.75 5.59 -8.96
CA ILE A 149 2.50 4.36 -9.22
C ILE A 149 1.49 3.27 -9.54
N LYS A 150 1.69 2.64 -10.70
CA LYS A 150 0.91 1.47 -11.10
C LYS A 150 1.66 0.21 -10.73
N VAL A 151 1.09 -0.56 -9.80
CA VAL A 151 1.71 -1.82 -9.39
C VAL A 151 1.20 -2.93 -10.30
N PRO A 152 2.09 -3.73 -10.91
CA PRO A 152 1.64 -4.90 -11.66
C PRO A 152 0.99 -5.91 -10.71
N ARG A 153 -0.13 -6.53 -11.15
CA ARG A 153 -0.84 -7.54 -10.36
C ARG A 153 0.08 -8.64 -9.84
N SER A 154 0.92 -9.19 -10.72
CA SER A 154 2.00 -10.10 -10.35
C SER A 154 3.14 -10.02 -11.35
N THR A 155 4.36 -10.19 -10.86
CA THR A 155 5.54 -10.40 -11.71
C THR A 155 5.75 -11.88 -11.98
N ILE A 156 6.50 -12.20 -13.04
CA ILE A 156 6.81 -13.61 -13.35
C ILE A 156 7.61 -14.28 -12.23
N GLU A 157 8.54 -13.55 -11.60
CA GLU A 157 9.35 -14.06 -10.49
C GLU A 157 8.50 -14.37 -9.26
N GLU A 158 7.53 -13.51 -8.93
CA GLU A 158 6.61 -13.77 -7.83
C GLU A 158 5.75 -15.00 -8.08
N ARG A 159 5.25 -15.17 -9.32
CA ARG A 159 4.49 -16.36 -9.70
C ARG A 159 5.33 -17.63 -9.59
N ILE A 160 6.57 -17.59 -10.08
CA ILE A 160 7.53 -18.70 -9.97
C ILE A 160 7.77 -19.05 -8.50
N ASN A 161 8.01 -18.04 -7.65
CA ASN A 161 8.26 -18.26 -6.23
C ASN A 161 7.04 -18.82 -5.51
N ALA A 162 5.83 -18.32 -5.80
CA ALA A 162 4.59 -18.86 -5.24
C ALA A 162 4.39 -20.34 -5.60
N ILE A 163 4.61 -20.71 -6.87
CA ILE A 163 4.51 -22.10 -7.34
C ILE A 163 5.54 -23.00 -6.63
N LYS A 164 6.78 -22.54 -6.49
CA LYS A 164 7.85 -23.27 -5.79
C LYS A 164 7.51 -23.46 -4.30
N ASN A 165 7.02 -22.40 -3.65
CA ASN A 165 6.64 -22.44 -2.23
C ASN A 165 5.42 -23.32 -1.96
N ALA A 166 4.53 -23.48 -2.94
CA ALA A 166 3.37 -24.37 -2.82
C ALA A 166 3.74 -25.87 -2.75
N GLY A 167 5.00 -26.24 -3.01
CA GLY A 167 5.52 -27.57 -2.67
C GLY A 167 4.99 -28.73 -3.52
N PHE A 168 4.49 -28.46 -4.73
CA PHE A 168 4.03 -29.52 -5.63
C PHE A 168 5.18 -30.47 -6.02
N GLU A 169 5.09 -31.74 -5.61
CA GLU A 169 6.12 -32.77 -5.86
C GLU A 169 6.52 -32.89 -7.33
N ASN A 170 5.56 -32.77 -8.26
CA ASN A 170 5.78 -32.87 -9.71
C ASN A 170 6.44 -31.62 -10.34
N VAL A 171 6.58 -30.54 -9.57
CA VAL A 171 7.08 -29.24 -10.03
C VAL A 171 8.46 -28.94 -9.43
N ASN A 172 8.80 -29.59 -8.32
CA ASN A 172 10.13 -29.54 -7.72
C ASN A 172 11.17 -30.16 -8.67
N GLY A 173 11.93 -29.30 -9.36
CA GLY A 173 13.06 -29.68 -10.22
C GLY A 173 12.84 -29.47 -11.72
N ASN A 174 11.62 -29.16 -12.18
CA ASN A 174 11.35 -28.85 -13.59
C ASN A 174 11.08 -27.36 -13.80
N GLU A 175 12.15 -26.59 -14.06
CA GLU A 175 12.05 -25.14 -14.25
C GLU A 175 11.17 -24.72 -15.44
N GLU A 176 11.09 -25.55 -16.47
CA GLU A 176 10.29 -25.27 -17.67
C GLU A 176 8.78 -25.35 -17.37
N LEU A 177 8.37 -26.35 -16.59
CA LEU A 177 6.99 -26.47 -16.10
C LEU A 177 6.62 -25.31 -15.17
N VAL A 178 7.53 -24.92 -14.26
CA VAL A 178 7.32 -23.77 -13.37
C VAL A 178 7.12 -22.48 -14.18
N ARG A 179 7.96 -22.24 -15.19
CA ARG A 179 7.83 -21.04 -16.05
C ARG A 179 6.56 -21.06 -16.89
N SER A 180 6.16 -22.22 -17.39
CA SER A 180 4.92 -22.38 -18.17
C SER A 180 3.69 -22.12 -17.29
N ALA A 181 3.63 -22.71 -16.10
CA ALA A 181 2.58 -22.45 -15.12
C ALA A 181 2.55 -20.98 -14.68
N ALA A 182 3.71 -20.37 -14.44
CA ALA A 182 3.81 -18.94 -14.15
C ALA A 182 3.30 -18.07 -15.31
N THR A 183 3.39 -18.53 -16.56
CA THR A 183 2.84 -17.80 -17.71
C THR A 183 1.33 -17.93 -17.78
N ILE A 184 0.77 -19.10 -17.45
CA ILE A 184 -0.68 -19.35 -17.40
C ILE A 184 -1.35 -18.50 -16.32
N LEU A 185 -0.69 -18.32 -15.17
CA LEU A 185 -1.18 -17.48 -14.07
C LEU A 185 -0.99 -15.96 -14.32
N ALA A 186 -0.56 -15.56 -15.52
CA ALA A 186 -0.46 -14.14 -15.85
C ALA A 186 -1.82 -13.44 -15.79
N GLY A 187 -1.85 -12.25 -15.21
CA GLY A 187 -3.07 -11.45 -15.04
C GLY A 187 -3.77 -11.63 -13.70
N LEU A 188 -3.40 -12.66 -12.92
CA LEU A 188 -3.83 -12.83 -11.54
C LEU A 188 -2.96 -12.00 -10.58
N ASN A 189 -3.57 -11.48 -9.52
CA ASN A 189 -2.84 -10.87 -8.40
C ASN A 189 -2.33 -11.97 -7.43
N LEU A 190 -1.47 -11.59 -6.48
CA LEU A 190 -0.80 -12.57 -5.61
C LEU A 190 -1.80 -13.35 -4.74
N ASP A 191 -2.83 -12.67 -4.21
CA ASP A 191 -3.89 -13.34 -3.45
C ASP A 191 -4.66 -14.39 -4.29
N GLN A 192 -4.97 -14.08 -5.55
CA GLN A 192 -5.63 -15.02 -6.47
C GLN A 192 -4.73 -16.22 -6.81
N ILE A 193 -3.42 -15.98 -6.96
CA ILE A 193 -2.44 -17.03 -7.21
C ILE A 193 -2.37 -17.97 -6.00
N ASP A 194 -2.26 -17.44 -4.79
CA ASP A 194 -2.21 -18.24 -3.57
C ASP A 194 -3.48 -19.09 -3.41
N ALA A 195 -4.66 -18.52 -3.68
CA ALA A 195 -5.93 -19.24 -3.66
C ALA A 195 -5.97 -20.38 -4.69
N ALA A 196 -5.58 -20.11 -5.94
CA ALA A 196 -5.57 -21.10 -7.01
C ALA A 196 -4.59 -22.26 -6.72
N LEU A 197 -3.39 -21.95 -6.20
CA LEU A 197 -2.40 -22.97 -5.84
C LEU A 197 -2.90 -23.82 -4.65
N THR A 198 -3.54 -23.21 -3.66
CA THR A 198 -4.13 -23.93 -2.52
C THR A 198 -5.21 -24.90 -2.99
N GLU A 199 -6.11 -24.48 -3.89
CA GLU A 199 -7.14 -25.35 -4.46
C GLU A 199 -6.54 -26.54 -5.21
N LEU A 200 -5.51 -26.31 -6.03
CA LEU A 200 -4.82 -27.36 -6.78
C LEU A 200 -4.11 -28.36 -5.87
N TYR A 201 -3.58 -27.91 -4.73
CA TYR A 201 -2.95 -28.78 -3.74
C TYR A 201 -3.99 -29.69 -3.08
N ILE A 202 -5.12 -29.13 -2.65
CA ILE A 202 -6.21 -29.88 -2.03
C ILE A 202 -6.78 -30.95 -2.97
N ARG A 203 -6.95 -30.63 -4.27
CA ARG A 203 -7.47 -31.60 -5.26
C ARG A 203 -6.53 -32.79 -5.55
N LYS A 204 -5.27 -32.73 -5.13
CA LYS A 204 -4.28 -33.80 -5.29
C LYS A 204 -4.09 -34.67 -4.05
N LEU A 205 -4.65 -34.27 -2.90
CA LEU A 205 -4.81 -35.11 -1.71
C LEU A 205 -6.04 -36.01 -1.86
#